data_AF-A0A6J4FTP4-F1
#
_entry.id   AF-A0A6J4FTP4-F1
#
_cell.length_a   1.000
_cell.length_b   1.000
_cell.length_c   1.000
_cell.angle_alpha   90.00
_cell.angle_beta   90.00
_cell.angle_gamma   90.00
#
_symmetry.space_group_name_H-M   'P 1'
#
loop_
_entity.id
_entity.type
_entity.pdbx_description
1 polymer ?
#
loop_
_entity_poly.entity_id
_entity_poly.type
_entity_poly.pdbx_seq_one_letter_code
_entity_poly.pdbx_strand_id
1 'polypeptide(L)'
;MPFGGQAMVEIVWQKWFELGNFRIDSEHRVFLDLVMGLNRDFKAGLTPEKQARSLREILKYAEFHFLSEENMMIDIGYPDRQIHTEEHRKLLATLEASIRRLNAGEDILDEFLTFLYEWFCEHTVGVDYRLAQFIAARPG
;
A
#
# COMPACT_ATOMS: atom_id res chain seq x y z
N MET A 1 -20.77 -0.27 -24.93
CA MET A 1 -20.94 0.52 -23.69
C MET A 1 -19.55 0.82 -23.18
N PRO A 2 -19.14 2.08 -22.91
CA PRO A 2 -17.89 2.29 -22.21
C PRO A 2 -18.13 1.91 -20.74
N PHE A 3 -17.33 0.98 -20.24
CA PHE A 3 -17.27 0.62 -18.83
C PHE A 3 -16.74 1.82 -18.06
N GLY A 4 -17.57 2.39 -17.19
CA GLY A 4 -17.19 3.47 -16.28
C GLY A 4 -17.36 2.96 -14.87
N GLY A 5 -16.35 2.28 -14.34
CA GLY A 5 -16.21 2.07 -12.90
C GLY A 5 -16.29 3.44 -12.21
N GLN A 6 -17.04 3.51 -11.11
CA GLN A 6 -17.15 4.72 -10.30
C GLN A 6 -15.84 4.87 -9.52
N ALA A 7 -14.86 5.45 -10.21
CA ALA A 7 -13.51 5.62 -9.71
C ALA A 7 -13.50 6.30 -8.33
N MET A 8 -12.74 5.73 -7.40
CA MET A 8 -12.63 6.18 -6.02
C MET A 8 -12.34 7.69 -5.90
N VAL A 9 -12.83 8.30 -4.82
CA VAL A 9 -12.50 9.68 -4.44
C VAL A 9 -10.97 9.81 -4.32
N GLU A 10 -10.43 10.95 -4.75
CA GLU A 10 -9.00 11.24 -4.57
C GLU A 10 -8.70 11.39 -3.07
N ILE A 11 -7.72 10.63 -2.60
CA ILE A 11 -7.35 10.58 -1.19
C ILE A 11 -6.03 11.30 -1.03
N VAL A 12 -6.01 12.31 -0.17
CA VAL A 12 -4.82 13.10 0.14
C VAL A 12 -4.28 12.65 1.48
N TRP A 13 -2.96 12.59 1.64
CA TRP A 13 -2.33 12.32 2.94
C TRP A 13 -2.88 13.20 4.05
N GLN A 14 -3.10 12.60 5.22
CA GLN A 14 -3.68 13.25 6.40
C GLN A 14 -2.79 13.04 7.61
N LYS A 15 -2.90 13.96 8.58
CA LYS A 15 -2.08 13.93 9.80
C LYS A 15 -2.24 12.64 10.62
N TRP A 16 -3.40 12.00 10.57
CA TRP A 16 -3.65 10.75 11.31
C TRP A 16 -2.92 9.52 10.73
N PHE A 17 -2.31 9.63 9.55
CA PHE A 17 -1.40 8.62 9.02
C PHE A 17 0.04 8.81 9.51
N GLU A 18 0.36 9.92 10.19
CA GLU A 18 1.71 10.17 10.70
C GLU A 18 1.95 9.34 11.97
N LEU A 19 2.93 8.46 11.91
CA LEU A 19 3.33 7.58 13.00
C LEU A 19 4.44 8.19 13.87
N GLY A 20 5.02 9.31 13.42
CA GLY A 20 6.13 9.98 14.09
C GLY A 20 7.48 9.32 13.78
N ASN A 21 7.53 8.41 12.81
CA ASN A 21 8.75 7.84 12.27
C ASN A 21 8.95 8.36 10.85
N PHE A 22 9.88 9.29 10.66
CA PHE A 22 10.10 9.96 9.37
C PHE A 22 10.31 8.99 8.20
N ARG A 23 11.03 7.88 8.41
CA ARG A 23 11.29 6.92 7.35
C ARG A 23 10.01 6.20 6.93
N ILE A 24 9.27 5.64 7.89
CA ILE A 24 8.01 4.94 7.63
C ILE A 24 6.98 5.89 7.00
N ASP A 25 6.80 7.08 7.60
CA ASP A 25 5.85 8.09 7.10
C ASP A 25 6.17 8.52 5.65
N SER A 26 7.45 8.65 5.31
CA SER A 26 7.88 8.98 3.95
C SER A 26 7.58 7.84 2.97
N GLU A 27 7.82 6.60 3.38
CA GLU A 27 7.54 5.43 2.55
C GLU A 27 6.03 5.26 2.31
N HIS A 28 5.20 5.45 3.34
CA HIS A 28 3.74 5.41 3.24
C HIS A 28 3.16 6.47 2.30
N ARG A 29 3.69 7.70 2.33
CA ARG A 29 3.26 8.78 1.42
C ARG A 29 3.43 8.39 -0.04
N VAL A 30 4.60 7.84 -0.38
CA VAL A 30 4.88 7.40 -1.74
C VAL A 30 3.95 6.25 -2.15
N PHE A 31 3.69 5.29 -1.25
CA PHE A 31 2.74 4.21 -1.55
C PHE A 31 1.34 4.76 -1.86
N LEU A 32 0.82 5.66 -1.01
CA LEU A 32 -0.48 6.29 -1.23
C LEU A 32 -0.50 7.08 -2.56
N ASP A 33 0.57 7.81 -2.88
CA ASP A 33 0.69 8.57 -4.12
C ASP A 33 0.67 7.67 -5.37
N LEU A 34 1.28 6.47 -5.30
CA LEU A 34 1.22 5.47 -6.37
C LEU A 34 -0.19 4.92 -6.54
N VAL A 35 -0.89 4.60 -5.44
CA VAL A 35 -2.28 4.12 -5.48
C VAL A 35 -3.21 5.19 -6.05
N MET A 36 -3.04 6.46 -5.68
CA MET A 36 -3.79 7.56 -6.26
C MET A 36 -3.39 7.82 -7.72
N GLY A 37 -2.13 7.58 -8.08
CA GLY A 37 -1.65 7.60 -9.47
C GLY A 37 -2.41 6.62 -10.35
N LEU A 38 -2.57 5.37 -9.89
CA LEU A 38 -3.39 4.37 -10.57
C LEU A 38 -4.83 4.84 -10.78
N ASN A 39 -5.47 5.39 -9.75
CA ASN A 39 -6.82 5.94 -9.85
C ASN A 39 -6.92 7.02 -10.94
N ARG A 40 -5.94 7.93 -11.01
CA ARG A 40 -5.87 8.99 -12.03
C ARG A 40 -5.65 8.42 -13.44
N ASP A 41 -4.77 7.43 -13.60
CA ASP A 41 -4.48 6.79 -14.89
C ASP A 41 -5.73 6.12 -15.48
N PHE A 42 -6.53 5.48 -14.63
CA PHE A 42 -7.81 4.90 -15.05
C PHE A 42 -8.86 5.97 -15.38
N LYS A 43 -8.99 7.02 -14.55
CA LYS A 43 -9.89 8.16 -14.83
C LYS A 43 -9.56 8.87 -16.13
N ALA A 44 -8.28 8.98 -16.48
CA ALA A 44 -7.83 9.58 -17.72
C ALA A 44 -7.98 8.68 -18.95
N GLY A 45 -8.44 7.42 -18.77
CA GLY A 45 -8.58 6.46 -19.87
C GLY A 45 -7.25 6.11 -20.52
N LEU A 46 -6.17 6.04 -19.74
CA LEU A 46 -4.85 5.68 -20.26
C LEU A 46 -4.84 4.25 -20.83
N THR A 47 -3.85 3.96 -21.67
CA THR A 47 -3.76 2.66 -22.35
C THR A 47 -3.56 1.53 -21.33
N PRO A 48 -4.01 0.29 -21.65
CA PRO A 48 -3.80 -0.88 -20.79
C PRO A 48 -2.33 -1.10 -20.41
N GLU A 49 -1.38 -0.78 -21.29
CA GLU A 49 0.06 -0.92 -21.00
C GLU A 49 0.55 0.05 -19.92
N LYS A 50 -0.02 1.26 -19.88
CA LYS A 50 0.27 2.24 -18.82
C LYS A 50 -0.33 1.79 -17.50
N GLN A 51 -1.61 1.40 -17.50
CA GLN A 51 -2.28 0.87 -16.31
C GLN A 51 -1.55 -0.35 -15.73
N ALA A 52 -1.14 -1.30 -16.58
CA ALA A 52 -0.37 -2.47 -16.18
C ALA A 52 1.01 -2.10 -15.61
N ARG A 53 1.61 -0.98 -16.05
CA ARG A 53 2.86 -0.46 -15.47
C ARG A 53 2.61 0.09 -14.07
N SER A 54 1.60 0.93 -13.89
CA SER A 54 1.24 1.51 -12.59
C SER A 54 0.91 0.43 -11.56
N LEU A 55 0.21 -0.64 -11.98
CA LEU A 55 -0.03 -1.83 -11.15
C LEU A 55 1.27 -2.52 -10.71
N ARG A 56 2.23 -2.69 -11.62
CA ARG A 56 3.54 -3.28 -11.27
C ARG A 56 4.35 -2.38 -10.35
N GLU A 57 4.28 -1.06 -10.54
CA GLU A 57 4.96 -0.08 -9.69
C GLU A 57 4.45 -0.15 -8.25
N ILE A 58 3.13 -0.25 -8.04
CA ILE A 58 2.53 -0.44 -6.71
C ILE A 58 3.03 -1.73 -6.06
N LEU A 59 3.00 -2.86 -6.77
CA LEU A 59 3.48 -4.14 -6.22
C LEU A 59 4.95 -4.07 -5.82
N LYS A 60 5.82 -3.54 -6.70
CA LYS A 60 7.25 -3.44 -6.41
C LYS A 60 7.56 -2.47 -5.29
N TYR A 61 6.79 -1.39 -5.16
CA TYR A 61 6.96 -0.48 -4.06
C TYR A 61 6.52 -1.08 -2.72
N ALA A 62 5.40 -1.83 -2.70
CA ALA A 62 4.97 -2.56 -1.51
C ALA A 62 6.02 -3.59 -1.05
N GLU A 63 6.57 -4.40 -1.98
CA GLU A 63 7.66 -5.33 -1.68
C GLU A 63 8.87 -4.64 -1.04
N PHE A 64 9.28 -3.48 -1.61
CA PHE A 64 10.38 -2.69 -1.08
C PHE A 64 10.11 -2.16 0.33
N HIS A 65 8.94 -1.55 0.52
CA HIS A 65 8.54 -0.96 1.80
C HIS A 65 8.46 -2.02 2.91
N PHE A 66 7.84 -3.16 2.64
CA PHE A 66 7.76 -4.25 3.62
C PHE A 66 9.13 -4.82 3.96
N LEU A 67 10.02 -4.96 2.98
CA LEU A 67 11.41 -5.35 3.26
C LEU A 67 12.14 -4.29 4.09
N SER A 68 11.88 -3.00 3.85
CA SER A 68 12.43 -1.88 4.60
C SER A 68 12.06 -2.00 6.09
N GLU A 69 10.77 -2.16 6.39
CA GLU A 69 10.26 -2.31 7.75
C GLU A 69 10.70 -3.61 8.42
N GLU A 70 10.70 -4.72 7.69
CA GLU A 70 11.11 -6.02 8.23
C GLU A 70 12.58 -6.01 8.66
N ASN A 71 13.45 -5.33 7.91
CA ASN A 71 14.84 -5.11 8.33
C ASN A 71 14.90 -4.25 9.60
N MET A 72 14.11 -3.18 9.69
CA MET A 72 14.03 -2.37 10.91
C MET A 72 13.55 -3.20 12.11
N MET A 73 12.55 -4.05 11.93
CA MET A 73 12.05 -4.97 12.95
C MET A 73 13.11 -5.97 13.42
N ILE A 74 13.95 -6.47 12.51
CA ILE A 74 15.09 -7.35 12.84
C ILE A 74 16.12 -6.59 13.67
N ASP A 75 16.55 -5.42 13.21
CA ASP A 75 17.61 -4.62 13.83
C ASP A 75 17.28 -4.23 15.28
N ILE A 76 16.01 -3.95 15.56
CA ILE A 76 15.55 -3.54 16.89
C ILE A 76 15.03 -4.70 17.74
N GLY A 77 14.97 -5.93 17.20
CA GLY A 77 14.41 -7.09 17.89
C GLY A 77 12.93 -6.92 18.23
N TYR A 78 12.12 -6.45 17.28
CA TYR A 78 10.69 -6.21 17.49
C TYR A 78 9.95 -7.54 17.76
N PRO A 79 9.24 -7.68 18.90
CA PRO A 79 8.67 -8.97 19.33
C PRO A 79 7.55 -9.47 18.40
N ASP A 80 6.75 -8.57 17.83
CA ASP A 80 5.59 -8.94 17.00
C ASP A 80 5.94 -9.07 15.50
N ARG A 81 7.23 -9.13 15.15
CA ARG A 81 7.72 -9.18 13.77
C ARG A 81 7.03 -10.27 12.94
N GLN A 82 6.84 -11.46 13.49
CA GLN A 82 6.24 -12.57 12.74
C GLN A 82 4.78 -12.27 12.34
N ILE A 83 4.01 -11.66 13.24
CA ILE A 83 2.61 -11.29 12.98
C ILE A 83 2.57 -10.18 11.94
N HIS A 84 3.43 -9.17 12.09
CA HIS A 84 3.55 -8.06 11.14
C HIS A 84 3.88 -8.55 9.72
N THR A 85 4.96 -9.32 9.56
CA THR A 85 5.36 -9.91 8.26
C THR A 85 4.27 -10.77 7.63
N GLU A 86 3.42 -11.43 8.43
CA GLU A 86 2.32 -12.22 7.87
C GLU A 86 1.24 -11.33 7.22
N GLU A 87 0.95 -10.16 7.78
CA GLU A 87 0.06 -9.18 7.16
C GLU A 87 0.63 -8.66 5.82
N HIS A 88 1.95 -8.41 5.75
CA HIS A 88 2.63 -8.06 4.50
C HIS A 88 2.43 -9.14 3.42
N ARG A 89 2.66 -10.41 3.77
CA ARG A 89 2.51 -11.53 2.83
C ARG A 89 1.08 -11.64 2.31
N LYS A 90 0.07 -11.47 3.17
CA LYS A 90 -1.34 -11.49 2.77
C LYS A 90 -1.66 -10.36 1.80
N LEU A 91 -1.13 -9.15 2.03
CA LEU A 91 -1.32 -8.05 1.08
C LEU A 91 -0.67 -8.37 -0.26
N LEU A 92 0.60 -8.79 -0.28
CA LEU A 92 1.32 -9.08 -1.52
C LEU A 92 0.61 -10.16 -2.34
N ALA A 93 0.11 -11.22 -1.70
CA ALA A 93 -0.65 -12.26 -2.38
C ALA A 93 -1.96 -11.71 -3.00
N THR A 94 -2.67 -10.85 -2.27
CA THR A 94 -3.89 -10.20 -2.76
C THR A 94 -3.60 -9.24 -3.91
N LEU A 95 -2.54 -8.42 -3.80
CA LEU A 95 -2.07 -7.53 -4.84
C LEU A 95 -1.77 -8.28 -6.13
N GLU A 96 -0.97 -9.35 -6.05
CA GLU A 96 -0.65 -10.16 -7.23
C GLU A 96 -1.89 -10.78 -7.88
N ALA A 97 -2.83 -11.28 -7.06
CA ALA A 97 -4.07 -11.86 -7.56
C ALA A 97 -4.93 -10.82 -8.29
N SER A 98 -5.14 -9.65 -7.70
CA SER A 98 -5.92 -8.56 -8.31
C SER A 98 -5.26 -8.00 -9.56
N ILE A 99 -3.92 -7.88 -9.57
CA ILE A 99 -3.15 -7.46 -10.75
C ILE A 99 -3.32 -8.46 -11.90
N ARG A 100 -3.33 -9.78 -11.63
CA ARG A 100 -3.59 -10.79 -12.66
C ARG A 100 -5.00 -10.64 -13.25
N ARG A 101 -6.01 -10.46 -12.41
CA ARG A 101 -7.42 -10.27 -12.82
C ARG A 101 -7.61 -9.00 -13.66
N LEU A 102 -7.04 -7.87 -13.22
CA LEU A 102 -7.06 -6.61 -13.96
C LEU A 102 -6.38 -6.73 -15.34
N ASN A 103 -5.21 -7.37 -15.40
CA ASN A 103 -4.52 -7.61 -16.68
C ASN A 103 -5.28 -8.58 -17.61
N ALA A 104 -6.12 -9.45 -17.06
CA ALA A 104 -7.03 -10.30 -17.83
C ALA A 104 -8.28 -9.54 -18.34
N GLY A 105 -8.43 -8.27 -17.99
CA GLY A 105 -9.56 -7.42 -18.39
C GLY A 105 -10.79 -7.56 -17.49
N GLU A 106 -10.65 -8.14 -16.29
CA GLU A 106 -11.75 -8.16 -15.32
C GLU A 106 -12.01 -6.75 -14.78
N ASP A 107 -13.29 -6.39 -14.67
CA ASP A 107 -13.75 -5.09 -14.17
C ASP A 107 -13.80 -5.08 -12.63
N ILE A 108 -12.63 -5.03 -12.00
CA ILE A 108 -12.46 -5.12 -10.53
C ILE A 108 -11.68 -3.93 -9.96
N LEU A 109 -11.48 -2.87 -10.73
CA LEU A 109 -10.62 -1.75 -10.32
C LEU A 109 -11.13 -1.08 -9.04
N ASP A 110 -12.43 -0.79 -8.97
CA ASP A 110 -13.01 -0.09 -7.83
C ASP A 110 -12.90 -0.94 -6.55
N GLU A 111 -13.13 -2.25 -6.66
CA GLU A 111 -12.91 -3.23 -5.59
C GLU A 111 -11.44 -3.23 -5.15
N PHE A 112 -10.51 -3.28 -6.11
CA PHE A 112 -9.07 -3.30 -5.86
C PHE A 112 -8.56 -2.04 -5.17
N LEU A 113 -8.99 -0.86 -5.66
CA LEU A 113 -8.63 0.43 -5.10
C LEU A 113 -9.21 0.59 -3.68
N THR A 114 -10.46 0.20 -3.48
CA THR A 114 -11.12 0.24 -2.15
C THR A 114 -10.36 -0.65 -1.16
N PHE A 115 -10.09 -1.89 -1.55
CA PHE A 115 -9.32 -2.83 -0.74
C PHE A 115 -7.94 -2.26 -0.36
N LEU A 116 -7.20 -1.72 -1.33
CA LEU A 116 -5.86 -1.17 -1.08
C LEU A 116 -5.90 -0.01 -0.07
N TYR A 117 -6.89 0.85 -0.19
CA TYR A 117 -7.05 1.99 0.70
C TYR A 117 -7.47 1.57 2.12
N GLU A 118 -8.44 0.66 2.23
CA GLU A 118 -8.88 0.11 3.51
C GLU A 118 -7.71 -0.58 4.23
N TRP A 119 -7.00 -1.44 3.52
CA TRP A 119 -5.82 -2.12 4.06
C TRP A 119 -4.75 -1.11 4.49
N PHE A 120 -4.44 -0.11 3.65
CA PHE A 120 -3.46 0.92 3.98
C PHE A 120 -3.83 1.64 5.28
N CYS A 121 -5.10 2.03 5.44
CA CYS A 121 -5.56 2.72 6.63
C CYS A 121 -5.43 1.84 7.87
N GLU A 122 -5.96 0.62 7.82
CA GLU A 122 -5.96 -0.32 8.95
C GLU A 122 -4.55 -0.73 9.36
N HIS A 123 -3.68 -1.00 8.38
CA HIS A 123 -2.30 -1.39 8.63
C HIS A 123 -1.49 -0.24 9.22
N THR A 124 -1.54 0.94 8.60
CA THR A 124 -0.81 2.14 9.04
C THR A 124 -1.16 2.51 10.48
N VAL A 125 -2.45 2.71 10.78
CA VAL A 125 -2.87 3.19 12.11
C VAL A 125 -2.92 2.10 13.17
N GLY A 126 -2.84 0.83 12.76
CA GLY A 126 -2.92 -0.34 13.62
C GLY A 126 -1.57 -0.99 13.85
N VAL A 127 -1.03 -1.63 12.82
CA VAL A 127 0.17 -2.47 12.87
C VAL A 127 1.43 -1.61 12.92
N ASP A 128 1.58 -0.69 11.98
CA ASP A 128 2.80 0.13 11.84
C ASP A 128 2.92 1.12 12.98
N TYR A 129 1.78 1.63 13.47
CA TYR A 129 1.75 2.45 14.68
C TYR A 129 2.40 1.75 15.86
N ARG A 130 2.15 0.45 16.07
CA ARG A 130 2.79 -0.30 17.18
C ARG A 130 4.30 -0.45 16.97
N LEU A 131 4.75 -0.63 15.73
CA LEU A 131 6.18 -0.63 15.40
C LEU A 131 6.81 0.73 15.69
N ALA A 132 6.18 1.82 15.25
CA ALA A 132 6.66 3.18 15.48
C ALA A 132 6.75 3.53 16.98
N GLN A 133 5.74 3.16 17.77
CA GLN A 133 5.78 3.33 19.24
C GLN A 133 6.92 2.53 19.87
N PHE A 134 7.15 1.29 19.42
CA PHE A 134 8.26 0.48 19.91
C PHE A 134 9.61 1.11 19.57
N ILE A 135 9.78 1.67 18.36
CA ILE A 135 11.00 2.40 17.96
C ILE A 135 11.20 3.63 18.86
N ALA A 136 10.17 4.43 19.06
CA ALA A 136 10.26 5.67 19.84
C ALA A 136 10.57 5.44 21.33
N ALA A 137 10.15 4.30 21.89
CA ALA A 137 10.39 3.95 23.28
C ALA A 137 11.83 3.49 23.56
N ARG A 138 12.65 3.25 22.52
CA ARG A 138 14.03 2.79 22.70
C ARG A 138 14.96 3.96 22.98
N PRO A 139 15.80 3.89 24.02
CA PRO A 139 16.93 4.80 24.14
C PRO A 139 17.90 4.54 22.99
N GLY A 140 18.34 5.63 22.35
CA GLY A 140 19.34 5.59 21.26
C GLY A 140 20.71 5.12 21.71
#